data_AF-A0A3M1YD50-F1
#
_entry.id   AF-A0A3M1YD50-F1
#
_cell.length_a   1.000
_cell.length_b   1.000
_cell.length_c   1.000
_cell.angle_alpha   90.00
_cell.angle_beta   90.00
_cell.angle_gamma   90.00
#
_symmetry.space_group_name_H-M   'P 1'
#
loop_
_entity.id
_entity.type
_entity.pdbx_description
1 polymer ?
#
loop_
_entity_poly.entity_id
_entity_poly.type
_entity_poly.pdbx_seq_one_letter_code
_entity_poly.pdbx_strand_id
1 'polypeptide(L)'
;MYLNERERDKLLQDLVKMNFDQARRKLRRMDPKVKLRMFRTVQNVDEWWTRYDLVGLGTSVTLIEKRVDNWDGDPSNREHAKYELHRVIVEPMPGNRT
;
A
#
# COMPACT_ATOMS: atom_id res chain seq x y z
N MET A 1 9.17 12.57 -14.99
CA MET A 1 7.89 13.28 -15.13
C MET A 1 7.02 12.85 -13.96
N TYR A 2 6.36 13.79 -13.29
CA TYR A 2 5.51 13.46 -12.13
C TYR A 2 4.13 13.01 -12.58
N LEU A 3 3.49 12.16 -11.76
CA LEU A 3 2.10 11.77 -12.03
C LEU A 3 1.20 12.97 -11.75
N ASN A 4 0.33 13.28 -12.71
CA ASN A 4 -0.76 14.23 -12.50
C ASN A 4 -1.93 13.58 -11.73
N GLU A 5 -2.97 14.36 -11.43
CA GLU A 5 -4.15 13.88 -10.69
C GLU A 5 -4.82 12.64 -11.31
N ARG A 6 -5.09 12.66 -12.61
CA ARG A 6 -5.75 11.53 -13.31
C ARG A 6 -4.91 10.26 -13.28
N GLU A 7 -3.59 10.39 -13.38
CA GLU A 7 -2.67 9.26 -13.31
C GLU A 7 -2.58 8.68 -11.89
N ARG A 8 -2.64 9.54 -10.86
CA ARG A 8 -2.74 9.12 -9.45
C ARG A 8 -4.05 8.39 -9.18
N ASP A 9 -5.17 8.87 -9.72
CA ASP A 9 -6.47 8.22 -9.60
C ASP A 9 -6.49 6.85 -10.27
N LYS A 10 -5.90 6.76 -11.47
CA LYS A 10 -5.75 5.47 -12.17
C LYS A 10 -4.90 4.50 -11.35
N LEU A 11 -3.78 4.98 -10.79
CA LEU A 11 -2.93 4.17 -9.91
C LEU A 11 -3.72 3.67 -8.68
N LEU A 12 -4.52 4.53 -8.05
CA LEU A 12 -5.39 4.14 -6.94
C LEU A 12 -6.37 3.04 -7.37
N GLN A 13 -7.09 3.23 -8.47
CA GLN A 13 -8.06 2.26 -9.00
C GLN A 13 -7.43 0.91 -9.36
N ASP A 14 -6.18 0.91 -9.81
CA ASP A 14 -5.43 -0.32 -10.08
C ASP A 14 -5.06 -1.04 -8.78
N LEU A 15 -4.55 -0.29 -7.79
CA LEU A 15 -4.02 -0.86 -6.54
C LEU A 15 -5.11 -1.45 -5.65
N VAL A 16 -6.31 -0.86 -5.61
CA VAL A 16 -7.44 -1.38 -4.81
C VAL A 16 -7.97 -2.74 -5.31
N LYS A 17 -7.62 -3.14 -6.54
CA LYS A 17 -7.99 -4.45 -7.11
C LYS A 17 -6.95 -5.53 -6.85
N MET A 18 -5.85 -5.20 -6.18
CA MET A 18 -4.71 -6.08 -5.95
C MET A 18 -4.66 -6.52 -4.49
N ASN A 19 -4.03 -7.67 -4.23
CA ASN A 19 -3.58 -7.98 -2.87
C ASN A 19 -2.30 -7.19 -2.52
N PHE A 20 -1.92 -7.21 -1.25
CA PHE A 20 -0.77 -6.44 -0.75
C PHE A 20 0.53 -6.73 -1.51
N ASP A 21 0.84 -8.00 -1.76
CA ASP A 21 2.10 -8.39 -2.42
C ASP A 21 2.14 -7.97 -3.90
N GLN A 22 1.01 -8.06 -4.59
CA GLN A 22 0.86 -7.56 -5.96
C GLN A 22 1.05 -6.04 -6.01
N ALA A 23 0.35 -5.30 -5.14
CA ALA A 23 0.47 -3.85 -5.02
C ALA A 23 1.92 -3.43 -4.71
N ARG A 24 2.54 -4.09 -3.72
CA ARG A 24 3.93 -3.90 -3.33
C ARG A 24 4.89 -4.14 -4.51
N ARG A 25 4.71 -5.23 -5.26
CA ARG A 25 5.56 -5.56 -6.41
C ARG A 25 5.39 -4.55 -7.54
N LYS A 26 4.17 -4.07 -7.79
CA LYS A 26 3.89 -3.02 -8.78
C LYS A 26 4.59 -1.73 -8.40
N LEU A 27 4.41 -1.22 -7.18
CA LEU A 27 5.03 0.02 -6.71
C LEU A 27 6.57 -0.03 -6.81
N ARG A 28 7.17 -1.17 -6.44
CA ARG A 28 8.63 -1.35 -6.54
C ARG A 28 9.17 -1.33 -7.97
N ARG A 29 8.33 -1.65 -8.97
CA ARG A 29 8.71 -1.67 -10.39
C ARG A 29 8.36 -0.39 -11.12
N MET A 30 7.42 0.39 -10.59
CA MET A 30 6.91 1.60 -11.23
C MET A 30 7.94 2.75 -11.21
N ASP A 31 8.80 2.79 -10.19
CA ASP A 31 9.85 3.81 -10.05
C ASP A 31 11.18 3.18 -9.62
N PRO A 32 12.27 3.30 -10.40
CA PRO A 32 13.60 2.83 -9.98
C PRO A 32 14.14 3.57 -8.75
N LYS A 33 13.60 4.74 -8.41
CA LYS A 33 13.98 5.55 -7.24
C LYS A 33 13.01 5.40 -6.07
N VAL A 34 12.15 4.38 -6.09
CA VAL A 34 11.21 4.07 -5.02
C VAL A 34 11.91 3.97 -3.67
N LYS A 35 11.32 4.60 -2.65
CA LYS A 35 11.76 4.50 -1.26
C LYS A 35 10.67 3.89 -0.40
N LEU A 36 11.00 2.83 0.32
CA LEU A 36 10.14 2.33 1.39
C LEU A 36 10.35 3.22 2.62
N ARG A 37 9.34 3.99 3.01
CA ARG A 37 9.42 4.93 4.14
C ARG A 37 8.98 4.30 5.45
N MET A 38 7.93 3.50 5.38
CA MET A 38 7.34 2.82 6.53
C MET A 38 6.91 1.43 6.09
N PHE A 39 7.14 0.42 6.94
CA PHE A 39 6.73 -0.95 6.68
C PHE A 39 5.93 -1.46 7.87
N ARG A 40 4.68 -1.83 7.62
CA ARG A 40 3.75 -2.41 8.61
C ARG A 40 3.80 -1.71 9.97
N THR A 41 3.78 -0.38 9.95
CA THR A 41 3.70 0.40 11.18
C THR A 41 2.25 0.46 11.63
N VAL A 42 2.00 0.14 12.90
CA VAL A 42 0.67 0.29 13.52
C VAL A 42 0.44 1.78 13.75
N GLN A 43 -0.49 2.37 13.01
CA GLN A 43 -0.85 3.79 13.17
C GLN A 43 -2.25 3.99 13.74
N ASN A 44 -3.16 3.05 13.49
CA ASN A 44 -4.48 2.97 14.11
C ASN A 44 -4.69 1.56 14.67
N VAL A 45 -5.73 1.39 15.50
CA VAL A 45 -6.18 0.07 15.96
C VAL A 45 -6.51 -0.78 14.72
N ASP A 46 -5.93 -1.98 14.66
CA ASP A 46 -6.10 -2.97 13.59
C ASP A 46 -5.67 -2.54 12.18
N GLU A 47 -4.89 -1.46 12.03
CA GLU A 47 -4.37 -1.03 10.73
C GLU A 47 -2.84 -1.01 10.68
N TRP A 48 -2.29 -1.72 9.70
CA TRP A 48 -0.87 -1.76 9.40
C TRP A 48 -0.57 -0.97 8.14
N TRP A 49 0.18 0.11 8.31
CA TRP A 49 0.47 1.05 7.25
C TRP A 49 1.85 0.76 6.65
N THR A 50 1.91 0.66 5.33
CA THR A 50 3.15 0.57 4.55
C THR A 50 3.20 1.68 3.52
N ARG A 51 4.20 2.58 3.61
CA ARG A 51 4.32 3.76 2.76
C ARG A 51 5.51 3.67 1.82
N TYR A 52 5.26 3.91 0.54
CA TYR A 52 6.24 4.04 -0.53
C TYR A 52 6.25 5.46 -1.08
N ASP A 53 7.43 6.05 -1.23
CA ASP A 53 7.61 7.28 -1.99
C ASP A 53 8.16 6.91 -3.38
N LEU A 54 7.36 7.17 -4.42
CA LEU A 54 7.76 7.07 -5.82
C LEU A 54 8.39 8.41 -6.23
N VAL A 55 9.61 8.66 -5.77
CA VAL A 55 10.33 9.94 -5.90
C VAL A 55 10.44 10.41 -7.35
N GLY A 56 10.72 9.50 -8.29
CA GLY A 56 10.78 9.82 -9.73
C GLY A 56 9.44 10.24 -10.32
N LEU A 57 8.35 9.87 -9.64
CA LEU A 57 6.96 10.11 -10.02
C LEU A 57 6.26 11.15 -9.14
N GLY A 58 6.97 11.73 -8.17
CA GLY A 58 6.46 12.79 -7.29
C GLY A 58 5.20 12.39 -6.53
N THR A 59 5.08 11.11 -6.13
CA THR A 59 3.86 10.54 -5.53
C THR A 59 4.21 9.65 -4.35
N SER A 60 3.48 9.82 -3.23
CA SER A 60 3.50 8.90 -2.10
C SER A 60 2.30 7.97 -2.17
N VAL A 61 2.52 6.68 -1.89
CA VAL A 61 1.48 5.66 -1.84
C VAL A 61 1.53 4.96 -0.49
N THR A 62 0.39 4.91 0.20
CA THR A 62 0.23 4.18 1.46
C THR A 62 -0.71 3.00 1.23
N LEU A 63 -0.22 1.80 1.48
CA LEU A 63 -0.98 0.55 1.54
C LEU A 63 -1.36 0.29 3.00
N ILE A 64 -2.64 0.10 3.27
CA ILE A 64 -3.17 -0.12 4.62
C ILE A 64 -3.76 -1.53 4.67
N GLU A 65 -3.10 -2.39 5.42
CA GLU A 65 -3.55 -3.75 5.70
C GLU A 65 -4.41 -3.76 6.97
N LYS A 66 -5.46 -4.58 7.00
CA LYS A 66 -6.17 -4.94 8.23
C LYS A 66 -5.97 -6.41 8.53
N ARG A 67 -5.90 -6.75 9.81
CA ARG A 67 -5.95 -8.14 10.25
C ARG A 67 -7.36 -8.67 9.97
N VAL A 68 -7.41 -9.88 9.43
CA VAL A 68 -8.64 -10.66 9.29
C VAL A 68 -8.49 -11.88 10.18
N ASP A 69 -9.50 -12.12 11.00
CA ASP A 69 -9.58 -13.30 11.83
C ASP A 69 -10.16 -14.44 10.97
N ASN A 70 -9.37 -15.49 10.83
CA ASN A 70 -9.69 -16.63 9.99
C ASN A 70 -9.81 -17.91 10.83
N TRP A 71 -10.18 -17.78 12.09
CA TRP A 71 -10.37 -18.90 12.99
C TRP A 71 -11.45 -19.82 12.44
N ASP A 72 -11.04 -21.03 12.08
CA ASP A 72 -11.93 -22.11 11.64
C ASP A 72 -12.37 -23.01 12.81
N GLY A 73 -11.94 -22.72 14.03
CA GLY A 73 -12.27 -23.51 15.22
C GLY A 73 -11.28 -24.61 15.55
N ASP A 74 -10.25 -24.85 14.72
CA ASP A 74 -9.32 -25.98 14.87
C ASP A 74 -8.07 -25.61 15.71
N PRO A 75 -7.91 -26.16 16.94
CA PRO A 75 -6.75 -25.92 17.82
C PRO A 75 -5.40 -26.36 17.24
N SER A 76 -5.41 -27.26 16.26
CA SER A 76 -4.19 -27.72 15.58
C SER A 76 -3.72 -26.76 14.49
N ASN A 77 -4.62 -25.89 14.00
CA ASN A 77 -4.32 -24.86 13.05
C ASN A 77 -3.70 -23.68 13.80
N ARG A 78 -2.37 -23.63 13.91
CA ARG A 78 -1.66 -22.45 14.40
C ARG A 78 -2.08 -21.27 13.53
N GLU A 79 -2.94 -20.42 14.06
CA GLU A 79 -3.42 -19.24 13.35
C GLU A 79 -2.26 -18.33 12.99
N HIS A 80 -1.82 -18.40 11.74
CA HIS A 80 -1.02 -17.35 11.17
C HIS A 80 -1.95 -16.17 10.94
N ALA A 81 -1.70 -15.07 11.65
CA ALA A 81 -2.44 -13.83 11.45
C ALA A 81 -2.46 -13.48 9.96
N LYS A 82 -3.67 -13.42 9.38
CA LYS A 82 -3.88 -13.03 7.99
C LYS A 82 -4.14 -11.54 7.93
N TYR A 83 -3.65 -10.93 6.86
CA TYR A 83 -3.79 -9.52 6.61
C TYR A 83 -4.28 -9.32 5.19
N GLU A 84 -5.27 -8.46 5.03
CA GLU A 84 -5.83 -8.09 3.74
C GLU A 84 -5.59 -6.61 3.48
N LEU A 85 -5.25 -6.28 2.23
CA LEU A 85 -5.16 -4.89 1.79
C LEU A 85 -6.56 -4.29 1.84
N HIS A 86 -6.80 -3.43 2.82
CA HIS A 86 -8.10 -2.85 3.09
C HIS A 86 -8.29 -1.50 2.40
N ARG A 87 -7.22 -0.69 2.36
CA ARG A 87 -7.29 0.67 1.82
C ARG A 87 -5.96 1.08 1.19
N VAL A 88 -6.06 1.96 0.20
CA VAL A 88 -4.91 2.57 -0.47
C VAL A 88 -5.10 4.09 -0.45
N ILE A 89 -4.02 4.82 -0.19
CA ILE A 89 -3.98 6.28 -0.26
C ILE A 89 -2.88 6.65 -1.26
N VAL A 90 -3.18 7.53 -2.22
CA VAL A 90 -2.24 8.03 -3.21
C VAL A 90 -2.23 9.56 -3.13
N GLU A 91 -1.07 10.15 -2.81
CA GLU A 91 -0.93 11.59 -2.58
C GLU A 91 0.25 12.15 -3.37
N PRO A 92 0.19 13.40 -3.86
CA PRO A 92 1.35 14.07 -4.43
C PRO A 92 2.41 14.31 -3.35
N MET A 93 3.69 14.20 -3.72
CA MET A 93 4.79 14.60 -2.83
C MET A 93 4.95 16.13 -2.78
N PRO A 94 5.52 16.70 -1.70
CA PRO A 94 5.85 18.13 -1.64
C PRO A 94 6.77 18.53 -2.80
N GLY A 95 6.22 19.23 -3.79
CA GLY A 95 6.92 19.60 -5.03
C GLY A 95 6.22 19.15 -6.31
N ASN A 96 5.31 18.18 -6.22
CA ASN A 96 4.43 17.82 -7.34
C ASN A 96 3.20 18.75 -7.35
N ARG A 97 3.20 19.73 -8.26
CA ARG A 97 2.10 20.69 -8.48
C ARG A 97 1.25 20.35 -9.71
N THR A 98 1.37 19.13 -10.23
CA THR A 98 0.66 18.64 -11.43
C THR A 98 -0.53 17.76 -11.11
#